data_AF-A0A832TEW2-F1
#
_entry.id   AF-A0A832TEW2-F1
#
_cell.length_a   1.000
_cell.length_b   1.000
_cell.length_c   1.000
_cell.angle_alpha   90.00
_cell.angle_beta   90.00
_cell.angle_gamma   90.00
#
_symmetry.space_group_name_H-M   'P 1'
#
loop_
_entity.id
_entity.type
_entity.pdbx_description
1 polymer ?
#
loop_
_entity_poly.entity_id
_entity_poly.type
_entity_poly.pdbx_seq_one_letter_code
_entity_poly.pdbx_strand_id
1 'polypeptide(L)'
;MTAEGGSDECLQCGLCCKIFGDRIQPTLENLFSWMEDGREDILSFFMACLEDGRWVRCTEIAPGDLSGIHAVELRDPATGGYLPVCPFLKRVAKNRYLCGIHAVKPEMCRNYQPWIWGETYFNRCKALKKR
;
A
#
# COMPACT_ATOMS: atom_id res chain seq x y z
N MET A 1 -9.96 -25.43 -15.53
CA MET A 1 -10.09 -24.47 -14.40
C MET A 1 -9.54 -23.14 -14.87
N THR A 2 -10.40 -22.15 -15.08
CA THR A 2 -10.02 -20.81 -15.56
C THR A 2 -9.48 -19.99 -14.39
N ALA A 3 -8.21 -19.59 -14.47
CA ALA A 3 -7.63 -18.66 -13.54
C ALA A 3 -8.28 -17.28 -13.72
N GLU A 4 -8.93 -16.79 -12.66
CA GLU A 4 -9.57 -15.48 -12.63
C GLU A 4 -8.50 -14.38 -12.55
N GLY A 5 -8.22 -13.73 -13.68
CA GLY A 5 -7.30 -12.61 -13.78
C GLY A 5 -7.89 -11.33 -13.19
N GLY A 6 -7.58 -11.05 -11.92
CA GLY A 6 -7.89 -9.79 -11.25
C GLY A 6 -6.63 -8.95 -10.99
N SER A 7 -6.58 -7.72 -11.55
CA SER A 7 -5.72 -6.59 -11.14
C SER A 7 -4.24 -6.46 -11.59
N ASP A 8 -3.74 -7.26 -12.54
CA ASP A 8 -2.33 -7.18 -12.99
C ASP A 8 -2.01 -6.12 -14.07
N GLU A 9 -3.00 -5.51 -14.73
CA GLU A 9 -2.74 -4.56 -15.83
C GLU A 9 -2.46 -3.11 -15.37
N CYS A 10 -1.58 -2.92 -14.39
CA CYS A 10 -1.13 -1.56 -14.07
C CYS A 10 -0.38 -0.96 -15.27
N LEU A 11 -0.93 0.09 -15.89
CA LEU A 11 -0.30 0.77 -17.03
C LEU A 11 0.95 1.58 -16.67
N GLN A 12 1.46 1.49 -15.44
CA GLN A 12 2.71 2.14 -15.04
C GLN A 12 2.73 3.67 -15.25
N CYS A 13 1.55 4.30 -15.28
CA CYS A 13 1.40 5.74 -15.52
C CYS A 13 1.67 6.61 -14.28
N GLY A 14 1.75 5.98 -13.09
CA GLY A 14 1.99 6.63 -11.81
C GLY A 14 0.84 7.49 -11.29
N LEU A 15 -0.32 7.53 -11.96
CA LEU A 15 -1.42 8.43 -11.60
C LEU A 15 -1.99 8.13 -10.20
N CYS A 16 -2.40 6.89 -9.93
CA CYS A 16 -2.93 6.50 -8.62
C CYS A 16 -1.88 6.66 -7.51
N CYS A 17 -0.63 6.25 -7.76
CA CYS A 17 0.46 6.38 -6.79
C CYS A 17 0.77 7.83 -6.41
N LYS A 18 0.57 8.79 -7.34
CA LYS A 18 0.77 10.22 -7.07
C LYS A 18 -0.40 10.86 -6.32
N ILE A 19 -1.61 10.31 -6.42
CA ILE A 19 -2.81 10.91 -5.82
C ILE A 19 -3.10 10.31 -4.45
N PHE A 20 -2.95 8.99 -4.30
CA PHE A 20 -3.34 8.25 -3.09
C PHE A 20 -2.19 7.49 -2.44
N GLY A 21 -1.03 7.43 -3.11
CA GLY A 21 0.05 6.55 -2.67
C GLY A 21 0.79 7.04 -1.42
N ASP A 22 0.53 8.26 -0.98
CA ASP A 22 0.92 8.83 0.33
C ASP A 22 0.04 8.32 1.50
N ARG A 23 -1.11 7.72 1.18
CA ARG A 23 -2.15 7.29 2.14
C ARG A 23 -2.49 5.81 2.00
N ILE A 24 -1.49 5.01 1.63
CA ILE A 24 -1.67 3.57 1.49
C ILE A 24 -2.01 2.97 2.86
N GLN A 25 -3.10 2.23 2.92
CA GLN A 25 -3.53 1.47 4.10
C GLN A 25 -3.52 -0.02 3.74
N PRO A 26 -2.50 -0.77 4.19
CA PRO A 26 -2.48 -2.23 4.01
C PRO A 26 -3.51 -2.89 4.92
N THR A 27 -4.03 -4.04 4.49
CA THR A 27 -4.80 -4.91 5.39
C THR A 27 -3.87 -5.65 6.35
N LEU A 28 -4.41 -6.22 7.42
CA LEU A 28 -3.64 -7.08 8.32
C LEU A 28 -3.05 -8.29 7.59
N GLU A 29 -3.75 -8.82 6.59
CA GLU A 29 -3.23 -9.90 5.73
C GLU A 29 -2.02 -9.45 4.89
N ASN A 30 -2.01 -8.19 4.42
CA ASN A 30 -0.83 -7.64 3.74
C ASN A 30 0.36 -7.53 4.70
N LEU A 31 0.13 -7.05 5.93
CA LEU A 31 1.17 -6.98 6.95
C LEU A 31 1.71 -8.38 7.28
N PHE A 32 0.82 -9.34 7.53
CA PHE A 32 1.19 -10.73 7.79
C PHE A 32 2.07 -11.30 6.67
N SER A 33 1.63 -11.16 5.41
CA SER A 33 2.38 -11.66 4.25
C SER A 33 3.76 -11.01 4.15
N TRP A 34 3.87 -9.69 4.38
CA TRP A 34 5.16 -9.00 4.35
C TRP A 34 6.08 -9.40 5.50
N MET A 35 5.55 -9.73 6.68
CA MET A 35 6.33 -10.24 7.80
C MET A 35 6.89 -11.63 7.49
N GLU A 36 6.05 -12.55 7.01
CA GLU A 36 6.47 -13.92 6.64
C GLU A 36 7.50 -13.91 5.51
N ASP A 37 7.35 -13.01 4.54
CA ASP A 37 8.28 -12.84 3.42
C ASP A 37 9.55 -12.05 3.78
N GLY A 38 9.72 -11.59 5.04
CA GLY A 38 10.87 -10.81 5.48
C GLY A 38 11.02 -9.45 4.78
N ARG A 39 9.91 -8.83 4.38
CA ARG A 39 9.85 -7.56 3.62
C ARG A 39 9.96 -6.34 4.52
N GLU A 40 11.04 -6.27 5.28
CA GLU A 40 11.37 -5.11 6.12
C GLU A 40 11.47 -3.81 5.32
N ASP A 41 11.88 -3.89 4.05
CA ASP A 41 11.93 -2.77 3.11
C ASP A 41 10.56 -2.12 2.85
N ILE A 42 9.47 -2.88 3.07
CA ILE A 42 8.10 -2.39 3.01
C ILE A 42 7.63 -2.00 4.41
N LEU A 43 7.79 -2.90 5.39
CA LEU A 43 7.30 -2.74 6.76
C LEU A 43 7.87 -1.48 7.43
N SER A 44 9.09 -1.08 7.11
CA SER A 44 9.72 0.13 7.68
C SER A 44 8.92 1.41 7.42
N PHE A 45 8.11 1.43 6.35
CA PHE A 45 7.28 2.57 5.98
C PHE A 45 5.92 2.59 6.70
N PHE A 46 5.63 1.64 7.59
CA PHE A 46 4.33 1.56 8.25
C PHE A 46 4.48 1.64 9.77
N MET A 47 3.55 2.36 10.39
CA MET A 47 3.32 2.34 11.83
C MET A 47 1.95 1.77 12.12
N ALA A 48 1.86 0.93 13.15
CA ALA A 48 0.62 0.36 13.65
C ALA A 48 0.23 1.04 14.97
N CYS A 49 -1.04 1.39 15.08
CA CYS A 49 -1.65 1.81 16.35
C CYS A 49 -2.22 0.56 17.03
N LEU A 50 -1.70 0.25 18.22
CA LEU A 50 -2.17 -0.86 19.03
C LEU A 50 -3.42 -0.46 19.83
N GLU A 51 -4.12 -1.45 20.42
CA GLU A 51 -5.31 -1.23 21.26
C GLU A 51 -5.06 -0.28 22.45
N ASP A 52 -3.83 -0.24 22.96
CA ASP A 52 -3.42 0.67 24.03
C ASP A 52 -3.21 2.12 23.57
N GLY A 53 -3.42 2.40 22.26
CA GLY A 53 -3.23 3.71 21.62
C GLY A 53 -1.77 4.03 21.26
N ARG A 54 -0.83 3.12 21.51
CA ARG A 54 0.58 3.30 21.19
C ARG A 54 0.84 3.06 19.71
N TRP A 55 1.66 3.92 19.13
CA TRP A 55 2.17 3.75 17.77
C TRP A 55 3.54 3.08 17.78
N VAL A 56 3.65 1.96 17.08
CA VAL A 56 4.89 1.19 16.93
C VAL A 56 5.20 0.98 15.45
N ARG A 57 6.47 0.77 15.10
CA ARG A 57 6.82 0.42 13.71
C ARG A 57 6.34 -0.98 13.38
N CYS A 58 5.90 -1.20 12.14
CA CYS A 58 5.50 -2.53 11.69
C CYS A 58 6.67 -3.53 11.65
N THR A 59 7.93 -3.07 11.72
CA THR A 59 9.13 -3.91 11.89
C THR A 59 9.37 -4.37 13.33
N GLU A 60 8.68 -3.80 14.31
CA GLU A 60 8.87 -4.06 15.74
C GLU A 60 7.75 -4.95 16.33
N ILE A 61 6.81 -5.37 15.50
CA ILE A 61 5.66 -6.22 15.88
C ILE A 61 5.78 -7.59 15.24
N ALA A 62 5.28 -8.61 15.92
CA ALA A 62 5.23 -9.98 15.42
C ALA A 62 3.85 -10.28 14.80
N PRO A 63 3.73 -11.34 13.98
CA PRO A 63 2.44 -11.79 13.45
C PRO A 63 1.35 -12.01 14.52
N GLY A 64 1.76 -12.39 15.74
CA GLY A 64 0.85 -12.56 16.89
C GLY A 64 0.23 -11.27 17.43
N ASP A 65 0.84 -10.11 17.15
CA ASP A 65 0.36 -8.80 17.63
C ASP A 65 -0.68 -8.17 16.68
N LEU A 66 -0.87 -8.75 15.49
CA LEU A 66 -1.74 -8.19 14.45
C LEU A 66 -3.20 -8.03 14.90
N SER A 67 -3.69 -8.90 15.80
CA SER A 67 -5.06 -8.82 16.32
C SER A 67 -5.30 -7.56 17.16
N GLY A 68 -4.24 -7.00 17.76
CA GLY A 68 -4.30 -5.78 18.57
C GLY A 68 -4.13 -4.50 17.77
N ILE A 69 -4.10 -4.54 16.43
CA ILE A 69 -3.91 -3.35 15.59
C ILE A 69 -5.27 -2.74 15.23
N HIS A 70 -5.47 -1.48 15.62
CA HIS A 70 -6.67 -0.71 15.26
C HIS A 70 -6.49 0.12 13.99
N ALA A 71 -5.26 0.59 13.72
CA ALA A 71 -4.97 1.41 12.54
C ALA A 71 -3.54 1.18 12.05
N VAL A 72 -3.32 1.39 10.75
CA VAL A 72 -2.00 1.33 10.12
C VAL A 72 -1.82 2.54 9.23
N GLU A 73 -0.69 3.23 9.38
CA GLU A 73 -0.40 4.44 8.63
C GLU A 73 0.96 4.38 7.95
N LEU A 74 0.99 4.88 6.71
CA LEU A 74 2.23 5.10 5.97
C LEU A 74 3.00 6.28 6.57
N ARG A 75 4.26 6.03 6.91
CA ARG A 75 5.16 6.96 7.60
C ARG A 75 6.55 6.88 7.01
N ASP A 76 7.23 8.02 7.01
CA ASP A 76 8.64 8.08 6.67
C ASP A 76 9.46 7.34 7.75
N PRO A 77 10.25 6.31 7.40
CA PRO A 77 11.01 5.53 8.38
C PRO A 77 12.06 6.36 9.13
N ALA A 78 12.61 7.39 8.49
CA ALA A 78 13.66 8.24 9.04
C ALA A 78 13.10 9.33 9.95
N THR A 79 11.96 9.93 9.59
CA THR A 79 11.41 11.09 10.32
C THR A 79 10.18 10.76 11.17
N GLY A 80 9.47 9.66 10.89
CA GLY A 80 8.17 9.35 11.47
C GLY A 80 7.04 10.27 10.99
N GLY A 81 7.29 11.11 9.99
CA GLY A 81 6.32 12.03 9.40
C GLY A 81 5.50 11.41 8.27
N TYR A 82 4.55 12.19 7.74
CA TYR A 82 3.82 11.81 6.53
C TYR A 82 4.69 12.04 5.28
N LEU A 83 4.61 11.10 4.34
CA LEU A 83 5.29 11.21 3.06
C LEU A 83 4.45 12.04 2.08
N PRO A 84 5.07 12.90 1.24
CA PRO A 84 4.33 13.67 0.24
C PRO A 84 3.89 12.84 -0.98
N VAL A 85 4.52 11.67 -1.19
CA VAL A 85 4.24 10.75 -2.30
C VAL A 85 4.50 9.30 -1.87
N CYS A 86 4.01 8.34 -2.63
CA CYS A 86 4.32 6.93 -2.44
C CYS A 86 5.85 6.67 -2.44
N PRO A 87 6.41 6.05 -1.38
CA PRO A 87 7.84 5.76 -1.31
C PRO A 87 8.27 4.68 -2.32
N PHE A 88 7.34 3.82 -2.73
CA PHE A 88 7.61 2.75 -3.69
C PHE A 88 7.50 3.20 -5.16
N LEU A 89 7.14 4.46 -5.42
CA LEU A 89 6.99 4.99 -6.77
C LEU A 89 8.33 5.45 -7.34
N LYS A 90 8.76 4.83 -8.45
CA LYS A 90 10.00 5.20 -9.15
C LYS A 90 9.68 5.74 -10.54
N ARG A 91 10.17 6.92 -10.89
CA ARG A 91 10.08 7.46 -12.26
C ARG A 91 11.21 6.89 -13.10
N VAL A 92 10.88 6.26 -14.23
CA VAL A 92 11.87 5.67 -15.16
C VAL A 92 11.89 6.33 -16.53
N ALA A 93 10.86 7.10 -16.89
CA ALA A 93 10.86 7.97 -18.06
C ALA A 93 9.90 9.15 -17.84
N LYS A 94 9.80 10.06 -18.84
CA LYS A 94 8.95 11.26 -18.76
C LYS A 94 7.53 10.96 -18.25
N ASN A 95 6.89 9.90 -18.74
CA ASN A 95 5.54 9.48 -18.38
C ASN A 95 5.44 8.00 -17.96
N ARG A 96 6.54 7.41 -17.49
CA ARG A 96 6.60 6.00 -17.11
C ARG A 96 7.14 5.86 -15.69
N TYR A 97 6.43 5.07 -14.89
CA TYR A 97 6.72 4.83 -13.49
C TYR A 97 6.70 3.32 -13.17
N LEU A 98 7.49 2.91 -12.20
CA LEU A 98 7.51 1.56 -11.66
C LEU A 98 7.10 1.60 -10.19
N CYS A 99 6.41 0.55 -9.76
CA CYS A 99 6.14 0.29 -8.35
C CYS A 99 7.21 -0.68 -7.85
N GLY A 100 7.99 -0.29 -6.84
CA GLY A 100 9.02 -1.13 -6.25
C GLY A 100 8.48 -2.39 -5.57
N ILE A 101 7.19 -2.38 -5.20
CA ILE A 101 6.51 -3.48 -4.52
C ILE A 101 5.43 -4.14 -5.40
N HIS A 102 5.57 -4.05 -6.73
CA HIS A 102 4.50 -4.42 -7.67
C HIS A 102 3.94 -5.83 -7.42
N ALA A 103 4.80 -6.83 -7.19
CA ALA A 103 4.38 -8.21 -6.96
C ALA A 103 3.59 -8.39 -5.65
N VAL A 104 3.93 -7.62 -4.61
CA VAL A 104 3.37 -7.74 -3.26
C VAL A 104 2.56 -6.50 -2.85
N LYS A 105 1.98 -5.81 -3.84
CA LYS A 105 1.13 -4.62 -3.62
C LYS A 105 0.11 -4.90 -2.52
N PRO A 106 -0.21 -3.95 -1.64
CA PRO A 106 -1.33 -4.11 -0.74
C PRO A 106 -2.64 -4.13 -1.53
N GLU A 107 -3.69 -4.68 -0.92
CA GLU A 107 -5.00 -4.85 -1.54
C GLU A 107 -5.57 -3.51 -2.06
N MET A 108 -5.44 -2.43 -1.28
CA MET A 108 -5.84 -1.08 -1.66
C MET A 108 -5.22 -0.64 -3.02
N CYS A 109 -3.97 -1.03 -3.29
CA CYS A 109 -3.28 -0.72 -4.55
C CYS A 109 -3.73 -1.61 -5.72
N ARG A 110 -4.19 -2.84 -5.45
CA ARG A 110 -4.72 -3.77 -6.46
C ARG A 110 -6.15 -3.42 -6.86
N ASN A 111 -6.98 -3.11 -5.88
CA ASN A 111 -8.41 -2.85 -6.08
C ASN A 111 -8.71 -1.39 -6.44
N TYR A 112 -7.72 -0.48 -6.33
CA TYR A 112 -7.88 0.95 -6.60
C TYR A 112 -9.06 1.58 -5.86
N GLN A 113 -9.37 1.06 -4.67
CA GLN A 113 -10.35 1.59 -3.75
C GLN A 113 -9.58 2.29 -2.63
N PRO A 114 -9.21 3.57 -2.81
CA PRO A 114 -8.83 4.33 -1.64
C PRO A 114 -10.05 4.37 -0.73
N TRP A 115 -9.89 4.05 0.56
CA TRP A 115 -10.95 4.16 1.57
C TRP A 115 -11.26 5.66 1.83
N ILE A 116 -11.72 6.36 0.80
CA ILE A 116 -12.24 7.71 0.88
C ILE A 116 -13.74 7.57 1.09
N TRP A 117 -14.20 8.13 2.21
CA TRP A 117 -15.62 8.23 2.52
C TRP A 117 -16.35 8.91 1.34
N GLY A 118 -17.16 8.15 0.60
CA GLY A 118 -17.99 8.64 -0.51
C GLY A 118 -17.52 8.33 -1.94
N GLU A 119 -16.28 7.87 -2.17
CA GLU A 119 -15.81 7.48 -3.51
C GLU A 119 -15.13 6.10 -3.50
N THR A 120 -15.88 5.07 -3.88
CA THR A 120 -15.40 3.68 -3.95
C THR A 120 -14.77 3.31 -5.30
N TYR A 121 -14.60 4.29 -6.22
CA TYR A 121 -14.17 4.03 -7.59
C TYR A 121 -13.28 5.14 -8.18
N PHE A 122 -12.03 4.79 -8.51
CA PHE A 122 -11.12 5.73 -9.18
C PHE A 122 -11.30 5.73 -10.72
N ASN A 123 -12.30 6.47 -11.20
CA ASN A 123 -12.67 6.56 -12.62
C ASN A 123 -11.58 7.15 -13.54
N ARG A 124 -10.51 7.74 -13.01
CA ARG A 124 -9.40 8.29 -13.80
C ARG A 124 -8.36 7.22 -14.18
N CYS A 125 -8.42 6.02 -13.59
CA CYS A 125 -7.50 4.94 -13.97
C CYS A 125 -7.81 4.40 -15.36
N LYS A 126 -6.93 4.68 -16.33
CA LYS A 126 -7.08 4.18 -17.71
C LYS A 126 -7.07 2.64 -17.81
N ALA A 127 -6.43 1.94 -16.87
CA ALA A 127 -6.47 0.49 -16.81
C ALA A 127 -7.88 -0.03 -16.50
N LEU A 128 -8.64 0.69 -15.67
CA LEU A 128 -10.00 0.32 -15.27
C LEU A 128 -11.07 0.72 -16.31
N LYS A 129 -10.76 1.65 -17.22
CA LYS A 129 -11.67 2.06 -18.30
C LYS A 129 -11.79 1.06 -19.46
N LYS A 130 -10.91 0.05 -19.51
CA LYS A 130 -10.86 -0.94 -20.60
C LYS A 130 -11.80 -2.14 -20.42
N ARG A 131 -12.78 -2.05 -19.52
CA ARG A 131 -13.80 -3.08 -19.32
C ARG A 131 -15.14 -2.62 -19.85
#